data_AF-A0A355U9V4-F1
#
_entry.id   AF-A0A355U9V4-F1
#
_cell.length_a   1.000
_cell.length_b   1.000
_cell.length_c   1.000
_cell.angle_alpha   90.00
_cell.angle_beta   90.00
_cell.angle_gamma   90.00
#
_symmetry.space_group_name_H-M   'P 1'
#
loop_
_entity.id
_entity.type
_entity.pdbx_description
1 polymer ?
#
loop_
_entity_poly.entity_id
_entity_poly.type
_entity_poly.pdbx_seq_one_letter_code
_entity_poly.pdbx_strand_id
1 'polypeptide(L)'
;MKLNNYEIKGIIKVALLFFAFLIGFSSLWFTNNLVKKLASQERDKIATWANATRQIASSDGDNDINFIYEIIQGNTTIPVILTDEKGEVIGSRNLDSTYNIVTDRKIEKKIEDMKAQNEPIEVLLEDGKKNIIYYENSLLLSQLKVYPYFQLGVIGLFLVMSYFAFSYSRTSEQNKVWAGMSKETAHQLGTPISSLMGWVDYLKESENNVPQKVLDEIDHDMQRLSLITERFSKIGSEPTLVSYNLYDVLEESVTYINNRTSIKVDISLKNEELFKKVSVNVNKPLFAWVV
;
A
#
# COMPACT_ATOMS: atom_id res chain seq x y z
N MET A 1 29.15 -23.74 2.96
CA MET A 1 28.91 -22.59 3.87
C MET A 1 27.40 -22.47 4.03
N LYS A 2 26.82 -22.80 5.20
CA LYS A 2 25.37 -22.66 5.43
C LYS A 2 25.11 -21.19 5.74
N LEU A 3 24.45 -20.48 4.84
CA LEU A 3 24.04 -19.09 5.04
C LEU A 3 23.14 -19.00 6.29
N ASN A 4 23.39 -18.00 7.14
CA ASN A 4 22.56 -17.76 8.32
C ASN A 4 21.16 -17.30 7.87
N ASN A 5 20.09 -17.70 8.58
CA ASN A 5 18.70 -17.35 8.21
C ASN A 5 18.49 -15.83 8.06
N TYR A 6 19.26 -15.01 8.78
CA TYR A 6 19.25 -13.56 8.65
C TYR A 6 19.82 -13.07 7.31
N GLU A 7 20.89 -13.68 6.82
CA GLU A 7 21.51 -13.36 5.53
C GLU A 7 20.60 -13.78 4.37
N ILE A 8 19.95 -14.94 4.47
CA ILE A 8 18.97 -15.42 3.49
C ILE A 8 17.79 -14.44 3.37
N LYS A 9 17.24 -13.98 4.49
CA LYS A 9 16.14 -12.98 4.50
C LYS A 9 16.57 -11.66 3.85
N GLY A 10 17.82 -11.25 4.00
CA GLY A 10 18.38 -10.06 3.33
C GLY A 10 18.53 -10.24 1.82
N ILE A 11 19.11 -11.36 1.40
CA ILE A 11 19.32 -11.72 -0.01
C ILE A 11 17.99 -11.80 -0.76
N ILE A 12 16.95 -12.41 -0.16
CA ILE A 12 15.62 -12.50 -0.77
C ILE A 12 15.04 -11.10 -1.03
N LYS A 13 15.18 -10.15 -0.10
CA LYS A 13 14.69 -8.77 -0.31
C LYS A 13 15.41 -8.08 -1.46
N VAL A 14 16.73 -8.21 -1.52
CA VAL A 14 17.53 -7.61 -2.59
C VAL A 14 17.19 -8.26 -3.93
N ALA A 15 17.03 -9.59 -3.97
CA ALA A 15 16.61 -10.32 -5.17
C ALA A 15 15.23 -9.87 -5.66
N LEU A 16 14.25 -9.74 -4.77
CA LEU A 16 12.91 -9.26 -5.12
C LEU A 16 12.94 -7.83 -5.69
N LEU A 17 13.72 -6.93 -5.09
CA LEU A 17 13.89 -5.57 -5.61
C LEU A 17 14.58 -5.56 -6.97
N PHE A 18 15.62 -6.38 -7.14
CA PHE A 18 16.31 -6.52 -8.42
C PHE A 18 15.37 -7.05 -9.52
N PHE A 19 14.57 -8.07 -9.21
CA PHE A 19 13.56 -8.59 -10.15
C PHE A 19 12.49 -7.54 -10.49
N ALA A 20 11.98 -6.81 -9.49
CA ALA A 20 11.03 -5.74 -9.73
C ALA A 20 11.61 -4.64 -10.64
N PHE A 21 12.87 -4.25 -10.39
CA PHE A 21 13.60 -3.31 -11.24
C PHE A 21 13.78 -3.85 -12.67
N LEU A 22 14.20 -5.10 -12.82
CA LEU A 22 14.40 -5.74 -14.12
C LEU A 22 13.10 -5.79 -14.93
N ILE A 23 11.98 -6.15 -14.28
CA ILE A 23 10.65 -6.16 -14.90
C ILE A 23 10.25 -4.75 -15.34
N GLY A 24 10.37 -3.76 -14.46
CA GLY A 24 10.05 -2.36 -14.78
C GLY A 24 10.90 -1.83 -15.94
N PHE A 25 12.22 -2.06 -15.91
CA PHE A 25 13.15 -1.64 -16.95
C PHE A 25 12.86 -2.31 -18.29
N SER A 26 12.72 -3.65 -18.30
CA SER A 26 12.41 -4.42 -19.52
C SER A 26 11.09 -3.97 -20.14
N SER A 27 10.06 -3.76 -19.32
CA SER A 27 8.75 -3.29 -19.77
C SER A 27 8.81 -1.89 -20.37
N LEU A 28 9.50 -0.95 -19.72
CA LEU A 28 9.68 0.41 -20.24
C LEU A 28 10.44 0.40 -21.57
N TRP A 29 11.51 -0.38 -21.64
CA TRP A 29 12.33 -0.50 -22.85
C TRP A 29 11.52 -1.06 -24.01
N PHE A 30 10.77 -2.15 -23.78
CA PHE A 30 9.92 -2.78 -24.78
C PHE A 30 8.82 -1.83 -25.27
N THR A 31 8.07 -1.21 -24.36
CA THR A 31 6.96 -0.33 -24.73
C THR A 31 7.45 0.94 -25.44
N ASN A 32 8.56 1.55 -24.99
CA ASN A 32 9.12 2.71 -25.67
C ASN A 32 9.57 2.38 -27.11
N ASN A 33 10.15 1.20 -27.31
CA ASN A 33 10.49 0.73 -28.66
C ASN A 33 9.24 0.49 -29.52
N LEU A 34 8.20 -0.11 -28.95
CA LEU A 34 6.92 -0.33 -29.64
C LEU A 34 6.25 0.98 -30.04
N VAL A 35 6.19 1.94 -29.12
CA VAL A 35 5.64 3.29 -29.36
C VAL A 35 6.39 3.99 -30.49
N LYS A 36 7.73 3.93 -30.51
CA LYS A 36 8.53 4.53 -31.59
C LYS A 36 8.23 3.90 -32.95
N LYS A 37 8.12 2.58 -33.00
CA LYS A 37 7.77 1.86 -34.25
C LYS A 37 6.37 2.22 -34.74
N LEU A 38 5.38 2.25 -33.84
CA LEU A 38 4.01 2.62 -34.17
C LEU A 38 3.90 4.08 -34.60
N ALA A 39 4.61 5.00 -33.92
CA ALA A 39 4.67 6.40 -34.31
C ALA A 39 5.24 6.59 -35.72
N SER A 40 6.29 5.85 -36.07
CA SER A 40 6.85 5.86 -37.44
C SER A 40 5.81 5.35 -38.45
N GLN A 41 5.13 4.24 -38.15
CA GLN A 41 4.09 3.69 -39.02
C GLN A 41 2.90 4.64 -39.20
N GLU A 42 2.49 5.35 -38.16
CA GLU A 42 1.44 6.37 -38.26
C GLU A 42 1.88 7.55 -39.14
N ARG A 43 3.16 7.97 -39.03
CA ARG A 43 3.72 9.01 -39.92
C ARG A 43 3.72 8.58 -41.38
N ASP A 44 4.12 7.34 -41.67
CA ASP A 44 4.12 6.80 -43.04
C ASP A 44 2.69 6.68 -43.62
N LYS A 45 1.71 6.31 -42.79
CA LYS A 45 0.29 6.30 -43.16
C LYS A 45 -0.21 7.70 -43.50
N ILE A 46 0.13 8.70 -42.69
CA ILE A 46 -0.26 10.09 -42.96
C ILE A 46 0.46 10.66 -44.19
N ALA A 47 1.72 10.31 -44.44
CA ALA A 47 2.40 10.67 -45.68
C ALA A 47 1.70 10.07 -46.91
N THR A 48 1.27 8.81 -46.83
CA THR A 48 0.51 8.14 -47.89
C THR A 48 -0.85 8.81 -48.09
N TRP A 49 -1.53 9.16 -47.00
CA TRP A 49 -2.79 9.91 -47.02
C TRP A 49 -2.62 11.29 -47.69
N ALA A 50 -1.55 12.02 -47.35
CA ALA A 50 -1.24 13.32 -47.93
C ALA A 50 -0.95 13.22 -49.44
N ASN A 51 -0.23 12.20 -49.88
CA ASN A 51 0.03 11.94 -51.30
C ASN A 51 -1.26 11.60 -52.06
N ALA A 52 -2.14 10.80 -51.46
CA ALA A 52 -3.46 10.51 -52.01
C ALA A 52 -4.31 11.79 -52.15
N THR A 53 -4.34 12.64 -51.11
CA THR A 53 -5.03 13.93 -51.17
C THR A 53 -4.46 14.84 -52.27
N ARG A 54 -3.13 14.86 -52.46
CA ARG A 54 -2.49 15.62 -53.54
C ARG A 54 -2.95 15.15 -54.92
N GLN A 55 -3.02 13.84 -55.15
CA GLN A 55 -3.42 13.27 -56.44
C GLN A 55 -4.88 13.58 -56.77
N ILE A 56 -5.81 13.45 -55.82
CA ILE A 56 -7.22 13.87 -56.03
C ILE A 56 -7.32 15.35 -56.37
N ALA A 57 -6.49 16.19 -55.75
CA ALA A 57 -6.53 17.63 -55.98
C ALA A 57 -5.86 18.07 -57.30
N SER A 58 -5.11 17.19 -57.97
CA SER A 58 -4.36 17.48 -59.21
C SER A 58 -4.94 16.77 -60.45
N SER A 59 -5.66 15.66 -60.29
CA SER A 59 -6.15 14.87 -61.43
C SER A 59 -7.48 15.38 -62.01
N ASP A 60 -7.43 16.07 -63.14
CA ASP A 60 -8.55 16.28 -64.05
C ASP A 60 -8.78 15.00 -64.90
N GLY A 61 -9.56 14.05 -64.38
CA GLY A 61 -10.20 13.00 -65.20
C GLY A 61 -9.61 11.58 -65.17
N ASP A 62 -10.43 10.68 -64.63
CA ASP A 62 -10.78 9.36 -65.19
C ASP A 62 -9.95 8.09 -64.93
N ASN A 63 -8.88 8.07 -64.13
CA ASN A 63 -8.33 6.78 -63.65
C ASN A 63 -7.95 6.79 -62.16
N ASP A 64 -8.42 5.77 -61.44
CA ASP A 64 -8.12 5.38 -60.05
C ASP A 64 -8.59 6.29 -58.90
N ILE A 65 -9.51 7.23 -59.14
CA ILE A 65 -10.15 8.04 -58.08
C ILE A 65 -10.71 7.18 -56.94
N ASN A 66 -11.31 6.02 -57.26
CA ASN A 66 -11.85 5.10 -56.26
C ASN A 66 -10.76 4.51 -55.34
N PHE A 67 -9.60 4.14 -55.89
CA PHE A 67 -8.47 3.62 -55.12
C PHE A 67 -7.87 4.71 -54.20
N ILE A 68 -7.80 5.94 -54.68
CA ILE A 68 -7.31 7.07 -53.87
C ILE A 68 -8.29 7.39 -52.73
N TYR A 69 -9.60 7.31 -52.98
CA TYR A 69 -10.62 7.41 -51.94
C TYR A 69 -10.51 6.28 -50.91
N GLU A 70 -10.22 5.03 -51.31
CA GLU A 70 -9.98 3.93 -50.37
C GLU A 70 -8.79 4.20 -49.44
N ILE A 71 -7.69 4.77 -49.95
CA ILE A 71 -6.53 5.17 -49.13
C ILE A 71 -6.92 6.24 -48.12
N ILE A 72 -7.69 7.25 -48.54
CA ILE A 72 -8.17 8.31 -47.65
C ILE A 72 -9.14 7.73 -46.61
N GLN A 73 -10.00 6.80 -47.03
CA GLN A 73 -10.98 6.13 -46.18
C GLN A 73 -10.35 5.14 -45.19
N GLY A 74 -9.20 4.56 -45.53
CA GLY A 74 -8.44 3.66 -44.68
C GLY A 74 -7.89 4.30 -43.40
N ASN A 75 -7.79 5.64 -43.33
CA ASN A 75 -7.46 6.32 -42.09
C ASN A 75 -8.69 6.43 -41.16
N THR A 76 -8.82 5.50 -40.23
CA THR A 76 -9.92 5.48 -39.24
C THR A 76 -9.51 5.92 -37.84
N THR A 77 -8.22 6.10 -37.59
CA THR A 77 -7.70 6.27 -36.22
C THR A 77 -6.85 7.50 -35.99
N ILE A 78 -6.23 8.07 -37.04
CA ILE A 78 -5.34 9.21 -36.92
C ILE A 78 -6.15 10.48 -37.18
N PRO A 79 -6.25 11.40 -36.20
CA PRO A 79 -6.96 12.67 -36.39
C PRO A 79 -6.19 13.58 -37.34
N VAL A 80 -6.91 14.13 -38.33
CA VAL A 80 -6.33 14.97 -39.38
C VAL A 80 -7.21 16.18 -39.62
N ILE A 81 -6.59 17.34 -39.80
CA ILE A 81 -7.22 18.59 -40.23
C ILE A 81 -6.50 19.08 -41.48
N LEU A 82 -7.26 19.35 -42.53
CA LEU A 82 -6.79 19.91 -43.78
C LEU A 82 -7.20 21.39 -43.85
N THR A 83 -6.23 22.26 -44.12
CA THR A 83 -6.44 23.71 -44.24
C THR A 83 -5.94 24.23 -45.58
N ASP A 84 -6.49 25.36 -46.04
CA ASP A 84 -5.97 26.12 -47.16
C ASP A 84 -4.80 27.04 -46.76
N GLU A 85 -4.25 27.80 -47.71
CA GLU A 85 -3.15 28.75 -47.49
C GLU A 85 -3.47 29.85 -46.47
N LYS A 86 -4.75 30.17 -46.29
CA LYS A 86 -5.22 31.22 -45.39
C LYS A 86 -5.47 30.68 -43.98
N GLY A 87 -5.33 29.37 -43.78
CA GLY A 87 -5.57 28.69 -42.52
C GLY A 87 -7.04 28.30 -42.30
N GLU A 88 -7.89 28.43 -43.32
CA GLU A 88 -9.30 28.02 -43.25
C GLU A 88 -9.38 26.49 -43.37
N VAL A 89 -10.19 25.87 -42.51
CA VAL A 89 -10.35 24.41 -42.48
C VAL A 89 -11.22 23.96 -43.65
N ILE A 90 -10.62 23.23 -44.58
CA ILE A 90 -11.30 22.68 -45.77
C ILE A 90 -11.77 21.23 -45.57
N GLY A 91 -11.24 20.54 -44.56
CA GLY A 91 -11.69 19.19 -44.21
C GLY A 91 -11.10 18.71 -42.89
N SER A 92 -11.74 17.73 -42.28
CA SER A 92 -11.18 17.04 -41.11
C SER A 92 -11.63 15.59 -41.05
N ARG A 93 -10.91 14.77 -40.29
CA ARG A 93 -11.18 13.34 -40.14
C ARG A 93 -10.75 12.85 -38.76
N ASN A 94 -11.51 11.91 -38.20
CA ASN A 94 -11.25 11.28 -36.90
C ASN A 94 -11.09 12.30 -35.74
N LEU A 95 -11.74 13.46 -35.85
CA LEU A 95 -11.92 14.37 -34.73
C LEU A 95 -13.10 13.92 -33.87
N ASP A 96 -13.04 14.24 -32.59
CA ASP A 96 -14.16 14.01 -31.68
C ASP A 96 -15.38 14.85 -32.09
N SER A 97 -16.58 14.32 -31.85
CA SER A 97 -17.89 14.94 -32.06
C SER A 97 -18.07 16.30 -31.38
N THR A 98 -17.18 16.64 -30.46
CA THR A 98 -17.14 17.90 -29.71
C THR A 98 -16.57 19.09 -30.51
N TYR A 99 -15.98 18.85 -31.69
CA TYR A 99 -15.42 19.89 -32.56
C TYR A 99 -16.40 20.26 -33.69
N ASN A 100 -16.88 21.52 -33.68
CA ASN A 100 -17.63 22.09 -34.79
C ASN A 100 -16.70 22.96 -35.67
N ILE A 101 -16.40 22.46 -36.88
CA ILE A 101 -15.44 23.03 -37.83
C ILE A 101 -15.76 24.48 -38.22
N VAL A 102 -17.03 24.88 -38.12
CA VAL A 102 -17.56 26.15 -38.65
C VAL A 102 -17.50 27.32 -37.65
N THR A 103 -17.30 27.10 -36.35
CA THR A 103 -17.50 28.21 -35.36
C THR A 103 -16.63 28.13 -34.10
N ASP A 104 -15.81 27.09 -33.92
CA ASP A 104 -15.19 26.84 -32.63
C ASP A 104 -13.73 27.33 -32.57
N ARG A 105 -13.42 28.33 -31.70
CA ARG A 105 -12.04 28.70 -31.30
C ARG A 105 -11.23 27.49 -30.83
N LYS A 106 -11.89 26.39 -30.45
CA LYS A 106 -11.26 25.13 -30.10
C LYS A 106 -10.51 24.47 -31.25
N ILE A 107 -10.87 24.73 -32.52
CA ILE A 107 -10.18 24.12 -33.66
C ILE A 107 -8.83 24.75 -33.91
N GLU A 108 -8.69 26.06 -33.71
CA GLU A 108 -7.40 26.77 -33.76
C GLU A 108 -6.44 26.19 -32.70
N LYS A 109 -6.92 26.08 -31.46
CA LYS A 109 -6.15 25.43 -30.38
C LYS A 109 -5.79 23.99 -30.71
N LYS A 110 -6.70 23.24 -31.32
CA LYS A 110 -6.45 21.86 -31.73
C LYS A 110 -5.37 21.78 -32.82
N ILE A 111 -5.36 22.71 -33.78
CA ILE A 111 -4.32 22.83 -34.80
C ILE A 111 -2.98 23.18 -34.15
N GLU A 112 -2.94 24.07 -33.15
CA GLU A 112 -1.73 24.34 -32.37
C GLU A 112 -1.22 23.09 -31.64
N ASP A 113 -2.11 22.34 -30.99
CA ASP A 113 -1.77 21.08 -30.31
C ASP A 113 -1.23 20.04 -31.31
N MET A 114 -1.80 19.95 -32.51
CA MET A 114 -1.32 19.08 -33.59
C MET A 114 0.07 19.51 -34.09
N LYS A 115 0.28 20.82 -34.31
CA LYS A 115 1.59 21.40 -34.70
C LYS A 115 2.67 21.14 -33.65
N ALA A 116 2.30 21.20 -32.36
CA ALA A 116 3.24 20.94 -31.27
C ALA A 116 3.63 19.46 -31.18
N GLN A 117 2.75 18.55 -31.61
CA GLN A 117 3.01 17.11 -31.61
C GLN A 117 3.77 16.63 -32.83
N ASN A 118 3.44 17.13 -34.03
CA ASN A 118 4.02 16.69 -35.29
C ASN A 118 4.20 17.85 -36.27
N GLU A 119 5.20 17.72 -37.14
CA GLU A 119 5.41 18.64 -38.25
C GLU A 119 4.26 18.53 -39.27
N PRO A 120 3.59 19.64 -39.63
CA PRO A 120 2.54 19.63 -40.64
C PRO A 120 3.07 19.20 -42.01
N ILE A 121 2.23 18.56 -42.83
CA ILE A 121 2.57 18.18 -44.20
C ILE A 121 1.98 19.20 -45.17
N GLU A 122 2.84 19.81 -45.99
CA GLU A 122 2.40 20.72 -47.06
C GLU A 122 2.13 19.96 -48.37
N VAL A 123 0.97 20.25 -48.96
CA VAL A 123 0.50 19.69 -50.23
C VAL A 123 0.41 20.82 -51.24
N LEU A 124 1.37 20.87 -52.17
CA LEU A 124 1.35 21.80 -53.31
C LEU A 124 0.33 21.34 -54.35
N LEU A 125 -0.53 22.26 -54.78
CA LEU A 125 -1.51 22.07 -55.86
C LEU A 125 -0.96 22.59 -57.19
N GLU A 126 -1.55 22.14 -58.30
CA GLU A 126 -1.14 22.54 -59.67
C GLU A 126 -1.36 24.04 -59.96
N ASP A 127 -2.29 24.69 -59.26
CA ASP A 127 -2.58 26.12 -59.40
C ASP A 127 -1.62 27.03 -58.61
N GLY A 128 -0.57 26.44 -58.02
CA GLY A 128 0.42 27.15 -57.21
C GLY A 128 -0.01 27.41 -55.77
N LYS A 129 -1.23 27.00 -55.37
CA LYS A 129 -1.66 27.07 -53.97
C LYS A 129 -1.11 25.91 -53.15
N LYS A 130 -1.09 26.06 -51.82
CA LYS A 130 -0.75 24.99 -50.88
C LYS A 130 -1.89 24.69 -49.89
N ASN A 131 -2.14 23.41 -49.67
CA ASN A 131 -2.92 22.94 -48.53
C ASN A 131 -1.99 22.41 -47.43
N ILE A 132 -2.37 22.60 -46.17
CA ILE A 132 -1.58 22.14 -45.03
C ILE A 132 -2.38 21.09 -44.26
N ILE A 133 -1.73 19.95 -43.99
CA ILE A 133 -2.27 18.83 -43.24
C ILE A 133 -1.68 18.86 -41.83
N TYR A 134 -2.55 19.07 -40.85
CA TYR A 134 -2.25 18.93 -39.43
C TYR A 134 -2.71 17.56 -38.94
N TYR A 135 -1.89 16.88 -38.16
CA TYR A 135 -2.22 15.57 -37.62
C TYR A 135 -1.60 15.36 -36.23
N GLU A 136 -2.25 14.54 -35.42
CA GLU A 136 -1.72 14.11 -34.13
C GLU A 136 -1.56 12.59 -34.07
N ASN A 137 -0.95 12.09 -33.00
CA ASN A 137 -0.87 10.65 -32.76
C ASN A 137 -2.28 10.07 -32.59
N SER A 138 -2.51 8.82 -33.01
CA SER A 138 -3.77 8.15 -32.71
C SER A 138 -4.02 8.05 -31.21
N LEU A 139 -5.29 7.90 -30.83
CA LEU A 139 -5.68 7.70 -29.43
C LEU A 139 -4.93 6.50 -28.81
N LEU A 140 -4.81 5.40 -29.57
CA LEU A 140 -4.15 4.17 -29.13
C LEU A 140 -2.65 4.39 -28.91
N LEU A 141 -1.97 5.09 -29.82
CA LEU A 141 -0.56 5.43 -29.66
C LEU A 141 -0.34 6.34 -28.44
N SER A 142 -1.23 7.31 -28.24
CA SER A 142 -1.18 8.20 -27.08
C SER A 142 -1.40 7.46 -25.76
N GLN A 143 -2.34 6.51 -25.72
CA GLN A 143 -2.55 5.65 -24.54
C GLN A 143 -1.35 4.73 -24.28
N LEU A 144 -0.74 4.14 -25.32
CA LEU A 144 0.46 3.31 -25.21
C LEU A 144 1.67 4.08 -24.68
N LYS A 145 1.79 5.38 -24.97
CA LYS A 145 2.84 6.24 -24.39
C LYS A 145 2.71 6.39 -22.88
N VAL A 146 1.49 6.43 -22.35
CA VAL A 146 1.23 6.66 -20.92
C VAL A 146 1.15 5.35 -20.12
N TYR A 147 0.77 4.24 -20.77
CA TYR A 147 0.60 2.92 -20.15
C TYR A 147 1.75 2.48 -19.22
N PRO A 148 3.04 2.68 -19.56
CA PRO A 148 4.13 2.27 -18.68
C PRO A 148 4.13 2.98 -17.32
N TYR A 149 3.70 4.25 -17.25
CA TYR A 149 3.61 4.97 -15.99
C TYR A 149 2.49 4.44 -15.09
N PHE A 150 1.35 4.08 -15.69
CA PHE A 150 0.28 3.38 -14.97
C PHE A 150 0.77 2.05 -14.40
N GLN A 151 1.47 1.26 -15.22
CA GLN A 151 2.05 -0.01 -14.80
C GLN A 151 3.07 0.15 -13.66
N LEU A 152 3.96 1.16 -13.72
CA LEU A 152 4.87 1.48 -12.63
C LEU A 152 4.13 1.87 -11.34
N GLY A 153 3.00 2.58 -11.46
CA GLY A 153 2.12 2.89 -10.33
C GLY A 153 1.58 1.62 -9.67
N VAL A 154 1.10 0.66 -10.46
CA VAL A 154 0.63 -0.65 -9.97
C VAL A 154 1.76 -1.43 -9.29
N ILE A 155 2.93 -1.52 -9.92
CA ILE A 155 4.11 -2.18 -9.32
C ILE A 155 4.49 -1.50 -8.00
N GLY A 156 4.53 -0.17 -7.97
CA GLY A 156 4.83 0.62 -6.76
C GLY A 156 3.86 0.33 -5.63
N LEU A 157 2.55 0.26 -5.92
CA LEU A 157 1.53 -0.12 -4.94
C LEU A 157 1.80 -1.50 -4.35
N PHE A 158 2.10 -2.50 -5.20
CA PHE A 158 2.44 -3.86 -4.72
C PHE A 158 3.71 -3.88 -3.88
N LEU A 159 4.73 -3.08 -4.21
CA LEU A 159 5.95 -2.97 -3.40
C LEU A 159 5.66 -2.38 -2.01
N VAL A 160 4.83 -1.34 -1.93
CA VAL A 160 4.40 -0.73 -0.66
C VAL A 160 3.61 -1.73 0.18
N MET A 161 2.63 -2.42 -0.41
CA MET A 161 1.87 -3.45 0.28
C MET A 161 2.77 -4.58 0.78
N SER A 162 3.71 -5.03 -0.05
CA SER A 162 4.68 -6.06 0.31
C SER A 162 5.55 -5.61 1.49
N TYR A 163 6.04 -4.38 1.46
CA TYR A 163 6.83 -3.81 2.56
C TYR A 163 6.05 -3.85 3.88
N PHE A 164 4.80 -3.38 3.89
CA PHE A 164 3.97 -3.41 5.10
C PHE A 164 3.70 -4.84 5.57
N ALA A 165 3.37 -5.76 4.67
CA ALA A 165 3.14 -7.16 5.00
C ALA A 165 4.39 -7.82 5.62
N PHE A 166 5.56 -7.63 5.03
CA PHE A 166 6.82 -8.15 5.58
C PHE A 166 7.20 -7.50 6.90
N SER A 167 6.98 -6.19 7.06
CA SER A 167 7.28 -5.45 8.29
C SER A 167 6.40 -5.92 9.45
N TYR A 168 5.09 -6.02 9.20
CA TYR A 168 4.12 -6.53 10.14
C TYR A 168 4.43 -7.98 10.53
N SER A 169 4.69 -8.84 9.54
CA SER A 169 5.04 -10.25 9.77
C SER A 169 6.28 -10.39 10.67
N ARG A 170 7.35 -9.63 10.38
CA ARG A 170 8.59 -9.65 11.18
C ARG A 170 8.36 -9.21 12.64
N THR A 171 7.52 -8.21 12.86
CA THR A 171 7.20 -7.73 14.21
C THR A 171 6.33 -8.74 14.95
N SER A 172 5.36 -9.34 14.27
CA SER A 172 4.51 -10.40 14.83
C SER A 172 5.31 -11.64 15.21
N GLU A 173 6.25 -12.09 14.35
CA GLU A 173 7.17 -13.19 14.66
C GLU A 173 7.96 -12.91 15.95
N GLN A 174 8.54 -11.71 16.08
CA GLN A 174 9.27 -11.33 17.29
C GLN A 174 8.36 -11.33 18.52
N ASN A 175 7.22 -10.66 18.47
CA ASN A 175 6.29 -10.60 19.62
C ASN A 175 5.86 -12.00 20.07
N LYS A 176 5.62 -12.93 19.14
CA LYS A 176 5.30 -14.34 19.45
C LYS A 176 6.47 -15.05 20.13
N VAL A 177 7.70 -14.88 19.64
CA VAL A 177 8.89 -15.47 20.26
C VAL A 177 9.10 -14.93 21.67
N TRP A 178 8.94 -13.61 21.87
CA TRP A 178 9.09 -12.97 23.19
C TRP A 178 8.01 -13.43 24.18
N ALA A 179 6.76 -13.54 23.74
CA ALA A 179 5.69 -14.09 24.57
C ALA A 179 5.95 -15.56 24.93
N GLY A 180 6.36 -16.38 23.95
CA GLY A 180 6.70 -17.79 24.16
C GLY A 180 7.86 -17.98 25.14
N MET A 181 8.94 -17.21 24.98
CA MET A 181 10.08 -17.23 25.89
C MET A 181 9.68 -16.80 27.30
N SER A 182 8.88 -15.75 27.45
CA SER A 182 8.39 -15.29 28.76
C SER A 182 7.59 -16.39 29.48
N LYS A 183 6.74 -17.12 28.74
CA LYS A 183 5.93 -18.21 29.27
C LYS A 183 6.76 -19.42 29.68
N GLU A 184 7.74 -19.80 28.85
CA GLU A 184 8.65 -20.91 29.12
C GLU A 184 9.56 -20.61 30.33
N THR A 185 10.15 -19.41 30.39
CA THR A 185 10.95 -18.98 31.53
C THR A 185 10.12 -18.91 32.81
N ALA A 186 8.87 -18.44 32.75
CA ALA A 186 7.97 -18.47 33.89
C ALA A 186 7.73 -19.90 34.39
N HIS A 187 7.46 -20.83 33.47
CA HIS A 187 7.29 -22.24 33.84
C HIS A 187 8.56 -22.80 34.50
N GLN A 188 9.73 -22.51 33.94
CA GLN A 188 11.02 -22.95 34.48
C GLN A 188 11.36 -22.33 35.84
N LEU A 189 10.96 -21.09 36.10
CA LEU A 189 11.13 -20.44 37.41
C LEU A 189 10.11 -20.90 38.45
N GLY A 190 8.92 -21.36 38.04
CA GLY A 190 7.87 -21.79 38.97
C GLY A 190 8.30 -22.98 39.83
N THR A 191 8.89 -24.01 39.22
CA THR A 191 9.33 -25.23 39.93
C THR A 191 10.33 -24.97 41.07
N PRO A 192 11.45 -24.24 40.86
CA PRO A 192 12.38 -23.94 41.95
C PRO A 192 11.75 -23.04 43.01
N ILE A 193 10.91 -22.07 42.64
CA ILE A 193 10.21 -21.19 43.60
C ILE A 193 9.29 -22.03 44.51
N SER A 194 8.52 -22.97 43.94
CA SER A 194 7.68 -23.88 44.73
C SER A 194 8.49 -24.78 45.67
N SER A 195 9.66 -25.26 45.23
CA SER A 195 10.53 -26.04 46.10
C SER A 195 11.07 -25.23 47.29
N LEU A 196 11.40 -23.94 47.06
CA LEU A 196 11.85 -23.03 48.10
C LEU A 196 10.74 -22.68 49.10
N MET A 197 9.49 -22.50 48.63
CA MET A 197 8.34 -22.32 49.53
C MET A 197 8.16 -23.53 50.45
N GLY A 198 8.29 -24.76 49.93
CA GLY A 198 8.25 -25.96 50.77
C GLY A 198 9.36 -26.04 51.82
N TRP A 199 10.57 -25.54 51.50
CA TRP A 199 11.63 -25.41 52.50
C TRP A 199 11.34 -24.36 53.57
N VAL A 200 10.70 -23.24 53.20
CA VAL A 200 10.26 -22.22 54.15
C VAL A 200 9.20 -22.78 55.09
N ASP A 201 8.23 -23.53 54.57
CA ASP A 201 7.19 -24.17 55.39
C ASP A 201 7.79 -25.20 56.36
N TYR A 202 8.72 -26.02 55.88
CA TYR A 202 9.46 -26.95 56.75
C TYR A 202 10.22 -26.21 57.87
N LEU A 203 10.85 -25.07 57.57
CA LEU A 203 11.57 -24.27 58.55
C LEU A 203 10.63 -23.65 59.58
N LYS A 204 9.43 -23.22 59.19
CA LYS A 204 8.39 -22.71 60.10
C LYS A 204 7.88 -23.77 61.08
N GLU A 205 7.79 -25.03 60.65
CA GLU A 205 7.35 -26.15 61.49
C GLU A 205 8.48 -26.73 62.37
N SER A 206 9.74 -26.53 61.98
CA SER A 206 10.89 -27.01 62.75
C SER A 206 11.10 -26.21 64.04
N GLU A 207 11.49 -26.87 65.15
CA GLU A 207 11.85 -26.24 66.44
C GLU A 207 13.16 -25.42 66.39
N ASN A 208 13.55 -24.92 65.21
CA ASN A 208 14.78 -24.19 65.02
C ASN A 208 14.66 -22.74 65.53
N ASN A 209 15.73 -22.20 66.11
CA ASN A 209 15.84 -20.82 66.62
C ASN A 209 15.93 -19.75 65.51
N VAL A 210 15.23 -19.92 64.38
CA VAL A 210 15.15 -18.86 63.36
C VAL A 210 14.15 -17.81 63.85
N PRO A 211 14.51 -16.52 63.91
CA PRO A 211 13.56 -15.49 64.30
C PRO A 211 12.33 -15.49 63.37
N GLN A 212 11.13 -15.56 63.94
CA GLN A 212 9.87 -15.61 63.18
C GLN A 212 9.79 -14.52 62.09
N LYS A 213 10.22 -13.30 62.44
CA LYS A 213 10.26 -12.16 61.50
C LYS A 213 11.06 -12.45 60.23
N VAL A 214 12.14 -13.23 60.29
CA VAL A 214 12.95 -13.58 59.11
C VAL A 214 12.20 -14.58 58.23
N LEU A 215 11.53 -15.57 58.83
CA LEU A 215 10.71 -16.53 58.09
C LEU A 215 9.54 -15.85 57.38
N ASP A 216 8.91 -14.89 58.05
CA ASP A 216 7.79 -14.13 57.48
C ASP A 216 8.24 -13.27 56.29
N GLU A 217 9.41 -12.62 56.36
CA GLU A 217 9.95 -11.82 55.25
C GLU A 217 10.34 -12.70 54.04
N ILE A 218 10.99 -13.84 54.28
CA ILE A 218 11.34 -14.78 53.20
C ILE A 218 10.07 -15.34 52.54
N ASP A 219 9.06 -15.70 53.34
CA ASP A 219 7.77 -16.16 52.81
C ASP A 219 7.09 -15.09 51.95
N HIS A 220 7.09 -13.83 52.40
CA HIS A 220 6.57 -12.71 51.61
C HIS A 220 7.31 -12.54 50.28
N ASP A 221 8.64 -12.61 50.26
CA ASP A 221 9.43 -12.52 49.04
C ASP A 221 9.17 -13.70 48.09
N MET A 222 9.03 -14.92 48.63
CA MET A 222 8.71 -16.12 47.85
C MET A 222 7.32 -16.05 47.22
N GLN A 223 6.31 -15.60 47.97
CA GLN A 223 4.96 -15.37 47.46
C GLN A 223 4.97 -14.29 46.36
N ARG A 224 5.75 -13.23 46.55
CA ARG A 224 5.91 -12.18 45.54
C ARG A 224 6.55 -12.70 44.25
N LEU A 225 7.62 -13.50 44.35
CA LEU A 225 8.26 -14.13 43.18
C LEU A 225 7.32 -15.10 42.47
N SER A 226 6.56 -15.90 43.22
CA SER A 226 5.53 -16.80 42.67
C SER A 226 4.48 -16.02 41.86
N LEU A 227 3.95 -14.94 42.43
CA LEU A 227 2.98 -14.06 41.76
C LEU A 227 3.56 -13.44 40.47
N ILE A 228 4.81 -12.96 40.51
CA ILE A 228 5.50 -12.42 39.32
C ILE A 228 5.62 -13.52 38.26
N THR A 229 6.10 -14.70 38.63
CA THR A 229 6.22 -15.83 37.72
C THR A 229 4.88 -16.22 37.10
N GLU A 230 3.81 -16.31 37.87
CA GLU A 230 2.46 -16.58 37.37
C GLU A 230 2.02 -15.53 36.34
N ARG A 231 2.27 -14.25 36.63
CA ARG A 231 2.00 -13.14 35.73
C ARG A 231 2.77 -13.24 34.41
N PHE A 232 4.05 -13.59 34.45
CA PHE A 232 4.86 -13.83 33.25
C PHE A 232 4.35 -15.03 32.42
N SER A 233 3.82 -16.07 33.08
CA SER A 233 3.24 -17.24 32.39
C SER A 233 1.99 -16.93 31.57
N LYS A 234 1.30 -15.82 31.91
CA LYS A 234 0.09 -15.32 31.26
C LYS A 234 0.39 -14.28 30.17
N ILE A 235 1.65 -13.92 29.92
CA ILE A 235 2.02 -13.00 28.84
C ILE A 235 1.71 -13.64 27.49
N GLY A 236 0.90 -12.97 26.68
CA GLY A 236 0.53 -13.40 25.33
C GLY A 236 -0.56 -14.48 25.27
N SER A 237 -1.14 -14.90 26.39
CA SER A 237 -2.39 -15.68 26.39
C SER A 237 -3.61 -14.75 26.31
N GLU A 238 -4.68 -15.22 25.67
CA GLU A 238 -5.97 -14.52 25.70
C GLU A 238 -6.47 -14.42 27.16
N PRO A 239 -6.84 -13.22 27.64
CA PRO A 239 -7.38 -13.07 28.99
C PRO A 239 -8.70 -13.81 29.14
N THR A 240 -8.80 -14.67 30.14
CA THR A 240 -10.08 -15.24 30.54
C THR A 240 -10.88 -14.19 31.30
N LEU A 241 -12.03 -13.80 30.74
CA LEU A 241 -12.97 -12.89 31.39
C LEU A 241 -13.99 -13.72 32.17
N VAL A 242 -14.13 -13.42 33.45
CA VAL A 242 -15.13 -14.06 34.32
C VAL A 242 -16.07 -12.98 34.82
N SER A 243 -17.35 -13.33 34.94
CA SER A 243 -18.37 -12.41 35.45
C SER A 243 -18.19 -12.25 36.95
N TYR A 244 -17.92 -11.01 37.38
CA TYR A 244 -17.81 -10.63 38.79
C TYR A 244 -18.73 -9.45 39.10
N ASN A 245 -19.09 -9.28 40.37
CA ASN A 245 -19.71 -8.05 40.82
C ASN A 245 -18.71 -6.89 40.70
N LEU A 246 -19.15 -5.76 40.13
CA LEU A 246 -18.29 -4.60 39.93
C LEU A 246 -17.81 -4.00 41.27
N TYR A 247 -18.66 -4.02 42.30
CA TYR A 247 -18.28 -3.54 43.63
C TYR A 247 -17.09 -4.33 44.17
N ASP A 248 -17.15 -5.67 44.15
CA ASP A 248 -16.09 -6.54 44.67
C ASP A 248 -14.75 -6.31 43.94
N VAL A 249 -14.79 -6.11 42.63
CA VAL A 249 -13.58 -5.86 41.82
C VAL A 249 -12.93 -4.52 42.19
N LEU A 250 -13.75 -3.49 42.39
CA LEU A 250 -13.29 -2.14 42.75
C LEU A 250 -12.81 -2.08 44.20
N GLU A 251 -13.52 -2.71 45.14
CA GLU A 251 -13.16 -2.75 46.56
C GLU A 251 -11.81 -3.45 46.77
N GLU A 252 -11.58 -4.58 46.10
CA GLU A 252 -10.32 -5.31 46.12
C GLU A 252 -9.16 -4.45 45.58
N SER A 253 -9.40 -3.71 44.49
CA SER A 253 -8.39 -2.82 43.87
C SER A 253 -8.08 -1.61 44.77
N VAL A 254 -9.10 -0.95 45.32
CA VAL A 254 -8.93 0.20 46.23
C VAL A 254 -8.21 -0.21 47.51
N THR A 255 -8.58 -1.35 48.09
CA THR A 255 -7.90 -1.90 49.28
C THR A 255 -6.43 -2.16 49.01
N TYR A 256 -6.12 -2.75 47.85
CA TYR A 256 -4.74 -2.99 47.44
C TYR A 256 -3.92 -1.70 47.29
N ILE A 257 -4.48 -0.66 46.65
CA ILE A 257 -3.79 0.62 46.47
C ILE A 257 -3.61 1.32 47.82
N ASN A 258 -4.62 1.35 48.68
CA ASN A 258 -4.53 1.96 50.02
C ASN A 258 -3.43 1.31 50.87
N ASN A 259 -3.27 -0.02 50.82
CA ASN A 259 -2.20 -0.72 51.54
C ASN A 259 -0.78 -0.34 51.09
N ARG A 260 -0.63 0.26 49.91
CA ARG A 260 0.66 0.68 49.34
C ARG A 260 0.83 2.20 49.27
N THR A 261 -0.21 2.95 49.59
CA THR A 261 -0.21 4.41 49.52
C THR A 261 0.12 4.99 50.88
N SER A 262 0.73 6.18 50.89
CA SER A 262 1.00 6.93 52.12
C SER A 262 -0.28 7.11 52.93
N ILE A 263 -0.14 7.03 54.26
CA ILE A 263 -1.21 7.25 55.26
C ILE A 263 -1.91 8.62 55.08
N LYS A 264 -1.27 9.56 54.36
CA LYS A 264 -1.82 10.89 54.05
C LYS A 264 -2.83 10.90 52.90
N VAL A 265 -3.04 9.79 52.21
CA VAL A 265 -3.94 9.67 51.06
C VAL A 265 -4.95 8.57 51.35
N ASP A 266 -6.24 8.91 51.25
CA ASP A 266 -7.35 7.97 51.41
C ASP A 266 -8.10 7.87 50.08
N ILE A 267 -8.20 6.66 49.54
CA ILE A 267 -8.94 6.36 48.32
C ILE A 267 -10.20 5.61 48.73
N SER A 268 -11.36 6.14 48.35
CA SER A 268 -12.67 5.56 48.67
C SER A 268 -13.57 5.51 47.43
N LEU A 269 -14.49 4.54 47.43
CA LEU A 269 -15.50 4.40 46.40
C LEU A 269 -16.70 5.31 46.72
N LYS A 270 -17.20 6.01 45.71
CA LYS A 270 -18.45 6.79 45.83
C LYS A 270 -19.59 6.04 45.13
N ASN A 271 -20.79 6.10 45.72
CA ASN A 271 -22.02 5.50 45.18
C ASN A 271 -21.97 3.96 45.04
N GLU A 272 -21.43 3.28 46.06
CA GLU A 272 -21.24 1.83 46.11
C GLU A 272 -22.49 1.01 45.77
N GLU A 273 -23.68 1.48 46.18
CA GLU A 273 -24.96 0.85 45.91
C GLU A 273 -25.29 0.70 44.41
N LEU A 274 -24.71 1.55 43.55
CA LEU A 274 -24.82 1.40 42.09
C LEU A 274 -23.95 0.25 41.60
N PHE A 275 -22.75 0.07 42.16
CA PHE A 275 -21.81 -0.96 41.73
C PHE A 275 -22.24 -2.36 42.14
N LYS A 276 -22.89 -2.50 43.31
CA LYS A 276 -23.41 -3.78 43.81
C LYS A 276 -24.45 -4.42 42.87
N LYS A 277 -25.09 -3.64 41.99
CA LYS A 277 -26.11 -4.10 41.05
C LYS A 277 -25.57 -4.44 39.66
N VAL A 278 -24.26 -4.25 39.43
CA VAL A 278 -23.64 -4.38 38.12
C VAL A 278 -22.66 -5.55 38.13
N SER A 279 -22.81 -6.45 37.16
CA SER A 279 -21.83 -7.49 36.88
C SER A 279 -20.99 -7.10 35.67
N VAL A 280 -19.68 -7.36 35.74
CA VAL A 280 -18.73 -7.10 34.66
C VAL A 280 -17.92 -8.35 34.34
N ASN A 281 -17.70 -8.58 33.05
CA ASN A 281 -16.78 -9.61 32.59
C ASN A 281 -15.37 -9.03 32.61
N VAL A 282 -14.59 -9.41 33.62
CA VAL A 282 -13.26 -8.82 33.86
C VAL A 282 -12.25 -9.91 34.22
N ASN A 283 -11.00 -9.70 33.83
CA ASN A 283 -9.88 -10.45 34.36
C ASN A 283 -9.33 -9.68 35.57
N LYS A 284 -9.72 -10.08 36.79
CA LYS A 284 -9.33 -9.40 38.04
C LYS A 284 -7.81 -9.15 38.14
N PRO A 285 -6.91 -10.14 37.87
CA PRO A 285 -5.47 -9.92 37.91
C PRO A 285 -4.95 -8.82 36.98
N LEU A 286 -5.48 -8.73 35.75
CA LEU A 286 -5.11 -7.67 34.79
C LEU A 286 -5.69 -6.31 35.18
N PHE A 287 -6.91 -6.30 35.73
CA PHE A 287 -7.58 -5.07 36.18
C PHE A 287 -6.82 -4.42 37.34
N ALA A 288 -6.49 -5.19 38.38
CA ALA A 288 -5.67 -4.75 39.52
C ALA A 288 -4.21 -4.40 39.16
N TRP A 289 -3.83 -4.61 37.90
CA TRP A 289 -2.49 -4.27 37.38
C TRP A 289 -2.45 -2.89 36.73
N VAL A 290 -3.60 -2.41 36.22
CA VAL A 290 -3.73 -1.12 35.54
C VAL A 290 -4.32 -0.06 36.46
N VAL A 291 -5.21 -0.48 37.37
CA VAL A 291 -5.87 0.36 38.38
C VAL A 291 -5.10 0.25 39.68
#